data_AF-A0A7X9HRR7-F1
#
_entry.id   AF-A0A7X9HRR7-F1
#
_cell.length_a   1.000
_cell.length_b   1.000
_cell.length_c   1.000
_cell.angle_alpha   90.00
_cell.angle_beta   90.00
_cell.angle_gamma   90.00
#
_symmetry.space_group_name_H-M   'P 1'
#
loop_
_entity.id
_entity.type
_entity.pdbx_description
1 polymer ?
#
loop_
_entity_poly.entity_id
_entity_poly.type
_entity_poly.pdbx_seq_one_letter_code
_entity_poly.pdbx_strand_id
1 'polypeptide(L)' 'MYRKYLEEGELPYCKGCGHSLVANNIDLALQKNGYSILDVIIVTDIGCHGIIDKSFKTHTIHGLHGRSVALASGVSAGL' A
#
# COMPACT_ATOMS: atom_id res chain seq x y z
N MET A 1 14.86 -6.20 -8.33
CA MET A 1 14.32 -4.93 -7.82
C MET A 1 14.29 -5.04 -6.31
N TYR A 2 14.99 -4.15 -5.60
CA TYR A 2 15.05 -4.18 -4.13
C TYR A 2 13.80 -3.49 -3.56
N ARG A 3 13.12 -4.10 -2.59
CA ARG A 3 11.94 -3.51 -1.94
C ARG A 3 12.34 -2.82 -0.64
N LYS A 4 11.90 -1.58 -0.47
CA LYS A 4 12.17 -0.80 0.75
C LYS A 4 10.94 -0.73 1.65
N TYR A 5 9.82 -0.27 1.12
CA TYR A 5 8.53 -0.09 1.79
C TYR A 5 7.68 -1.36 1.76
N LEU A 6 7.76 -2.16 0.70
CA LEU A 6 7.07 -3.44 0.59
C LEU A 6 7.92 -4.56 1.22
N GLU A 7 7.30 -5.56 1.82
CA GLU A 7 7.96 -6.73 2.38
C GLU A 7 8.65 -7.58 1.31
N GLU A 8 9.76 -8.20 1.70
CA GLU A 8 10.43 -9.20 0.89
C GLU A 8 9.66 -10.53 1.02
N GLY A 9 9.35 -11.18 -0.10
CA GLY A 9 8.58 -12.43 -0.11
C GLY A 9 7.44 -12.48 -1.12
N GLU A 10 6.67 -13.56 -1.04
CA GLU A 10 5.50 -13.80 -1.88
C GLU A 10 4.36 -12.87 -1.45
N LEU A 11 3.82 -12.11 -2.41
CA LEU A 11 2.66 -11.25 -2.20
C LEU A 11 1.40 -12.11 -2.17
N PRO A 12 0.31 -11.67 -1.51
CA PRO A 12 -0.89 -12.49 -1.30
C PRO A 12 -1.77 -12.61 -2.55
N TYR A 13 -1.17 -12.82 -3.72
CA TYR A 13 -1.79 -12.79 -5.04
C TYR A 13 -1.52 -14.06 -5.83
N CYS A 14 -2.46 -14.39 -6.71
CA CYS A 14 -2.28 -15.46 -7.67
C CYS A 14 -1.04 -15.19 -8.55
N LYS A 15 -0.33 -16.25 -8.94
CA LYS A 15 0.80 -16.15 -9.86
C LYS A 15 0.36 -15.50 -11.18
N GLY A 16 1.06 -14.46 -11.60
CA GLY A 16 0.72 -13.66 -12.79
C GLY A 16 -0.31 -12.55 -12.56
N CYS A 17 -0.80 -12.35 -11.33
CA CYS A 17 -1.73 -11.25 -11.03
C CYS A 17 -1.07 -9.87 -11.19
N GLY A 18 -1.74 -8.96 -11.89
CA GLY A 18 -1.27 -7.59 -12.10
C GLY A 18 -1.14 -6.76 -10.82
N HIS A 19 -1.85 -7.10 -9.74
CA HIS A 19 -1.71 -6.41 -8.46
C HIS A 19 -0.29 -6.51 -7.88
N SER A 20 0.42 -7.61 -8.13
CA SER A 20 1.84 -7.72 -7.77
C SER A 20 2.67 -6.66 -8.47
N LEU A 21 2.43 -6.42 -9.75
CA LEU A 21 3.13 -5.37 -10.51
C LEU A 21 2.82 -3.99 -9.95
N VAL A 22 1.55 -3.71 -9.61
CA VAL A 22 1.14 -2.44 -9.01
C VAL A 22 1.83 -2.23 -7.66
N ALA A 23 1.81 -3.21 -6.76
CA ALA A 23 2.43 -3.12 -5.43
C ALA A 23 3.93 -2.83 -5.50
N ASN A 24 4.65 -3.53 -6.39
CA ASN A 24 6.06 -3.27 -6.62
C ASN A 24 6.29 -1.84 -7.13
N ASN A 25 5.48 -1.35 -8.08
CA ASN A 25 5.64 0.02 -8.59
C ASN A 25 5.31 1.10 -7.55
N ILE A 26 4.41 0.84 -6.60
CA ILE A 26 4.17 1.74 -5.46
C ILE A 26 5.43 1.86 -4.61
N ASP A 27 6.04 0.73 -4.22
CA ASP A 27 7.32 0.73 -3.49
C ASP A 27 8.41 1.53 -4.22
N LEU A 28 8.52 1.30 -5.53
CA LEU A 28 9.48 1.97 -6.41
C LEU A 28 9.23 3.48 -6.52
N ALA A 29 7.96 3.89 -6.55
CA ALA A 29 7.57 5.30 -6.55
C ALA A 29 7.89 5.97 -5.21
N LEU A 30 7.61 5.31 -4.09
CA LEU A 30 7.95 5.83 -2.76
C LEU A 30 9.47 5.99 -2.60
N GLN A 31 10.26 5.03 -3.10
CA GLN A 31 11.73 5.13 -3.11
C GLN A 31 12.22 6.37 -3.88
N LYS A 32 11.63 6.65 -5.06
CA LYS A 32 11.99 7.82 -5.87
C LYS A 32 11.64 9.15 -5.21
N ASN A 33 10.56 9.20 -4.43
CA ASN A 33 10.15 10.40 -3.71
C ASN A 33 10.92 10.61 -2.39
N GLY A 34 11.62 9.59 -1.89
CA GLY A 34 12.49 9.73 -0.73
C GLY A 34 11.78 9.85 0.62
N TYR A 35 10.47 9.58 0.70
CA TYR A 35 9.72 9.62 1.96
C TYR A 35 10.28 8.62 2.98
N SER A 36 10.30 8.94 4.27
CA SER A 36 10.59 7.92 5.27
C SER A 36 9.42 6.94 5.36
N ILE A 37 9.65 5.74 5.87
CA ILE A 37 8.60 4.70 5.98
C ILE A 37 7.45 5.17 6.87
N LEU A 38 7.76 5.96 7.91
CA LEU A 38 6.77 6.46 8.87
C LEU A 38 6.06 7.74 8.38
N ASP A 39 6.52 8.36 7.29
CA ASP A 39 5.85 9.51 6.65
C ASP A 39 4.77 9.06 5.64
N VAL A 40 4.52 7.76 5.51
CA VAL A 40 3.61 7.20 4.52
C VAL A 40 2.48 6.44 5.23
N ILE A 41 1.25 6.73 4.83
CA ILE A 41 0.05 6.00 5.24
C ILE A 41 -0.61 5.42 3.98
N ILE A 42 -0.67 4.08 3.87
CA ILE A 42 -1.37 3.40 2.79
C ILE A 42 -2.78 3.06 3.24
N VAL A 43 -3.78 3.62 2.55
CA VAL A 43 -5.19 3.39 2.84
C VAL A 43 -5.79 2.53 1.74
N THR A 44 -6.36 1.39 2.11
CA THR A 44 -7.01 0.45 1.20
C THR A 44 -8.44 0.16 1.64
N ASP A 45 -9.15 -0.66 0.87
CA ASP A 45 -10.48 -1.17 1.21
C ASP A 45 -10.62 -2.64 0.78
N ILE A 46 -11.85 -3.17 0.79
CA ILE A 46 -12.12 -4.57 0.50
C ILE A 46 -11.87 -4.90 -0.98
N GLY A 47 -10.93 -5.81 -1.23
CA GLY A 47 -10.67 -6.44 -2.52
C GLY A 47 -9.28 -7.09 -2.56
N CYS A 48 -8.96 -7.80 -3.64
CA CYS A 48 -7.62 -8.34 -3.83
C CYS A 48 -6.58 -7.21 -3.82
N HIS A 49 -6.84 -6.06 -4.43
CA HIS A 49 -5.90 -4.93 -4.33
C HIS A 49 -5.67 -4.47 -2.88
N GLY A 50 -6.67 -4.60 -2.01
CA GLY A 50 -6.61 -4.03 -0.66
C GLY A 50 -5.91 -4.87 0.40
N ILE A 51 -5.82 -6.19 0.21
CA ILE A 51 -5.09 -7.08 1.14
C ILE A 51 -3.56 -6.87 1.14
N ILE A 52 -3.04 -6.04 0.23
CA ILE A 52 -1.60 -5.74 0.12
C ILE A 52 -1.09 -4.85 1.26
N ASP A 53 -1.97 -4.12 1.91
CA ASP A 53 -1.62 -3.16 2.95
C ASP A 53 -0.75 -3.81 4.03
N LYS A 54 -1.10 -5.02 4.48
CA LYS A 54 -0.33 -5.81 5.45
C LYS A 54 1.10 -6.11 5.02
N SER A 55 1.38 -6.10 3.71
CA SER A 55 2.73 -6.33 3.17
C SER A 55 3.55 -5.05 3.08
N PHE A 56 3.01 -3.88 3.39
CA PHE A 56 3.77 -2.64 3.48
C PHE A 56 4.24 -2.37 4.90
N LYS A 57 5.51 -1.97 5.04
CA LYS A 57 6.17 -1.62 6.30
C LYS A 57 5.77 -0.23 6.82
N THR A 58 4.89 0.47 6.10
CA THR A 58 4.41 1.82 6.43
C THR A 58 3.25 1.77 7.42
N HIS A 59 2.72 2.91 7.83
CA HIS A 59 1.39 2.92 8.45
C HIS A 59 0.34 2.50 7.42
N THR A 60 -0.67 1.76 7.86
CA THR A 60 -1.70 1.18 6.98
C THR A 60 -3.09 1.27 7.60
N ILE A 61 -4.11 1.42 6.75
CA ILE A 61 -5.51 1.40 7.15
C ILE A 61 -6.28 0.53 6.17
N HIS A 62 -6.83 -0.58 6.68
CA HIS A 62 -7.73 -1.46 5.93
C HIS A 62 -9.19 -1.02 6.12
N GLY A 63 -9.76 -0.33 5.13
CA GLY A 63 -11.09 0.24 5.19
C GLY A 63 -12.23 -0.70 4.82
N LEU A 64 -13.46 -0.18 4.88
CA LEU A 64 -14.66 -0.84 4.35
C LEU A 64 -14.75 -0.70 2.83
N HIS A 65 -15.49 -1.61 2.19
CA HIS A 65 -15.61 -1.67 0.73
C HIS A 65 -16.05 -0.32 0.13
N GLY A 66 -15.22 0.25 -0.74
CA GLY A 66 -15.48 1.54 -1.38
C GLY A 66 -15.44 2.74 -0.43
N ARG A 67 -14.72 2.65 0.70
CA ARG A 67 -14.55 3.75 1.66
C ARG A 67 -13.10 4.20 1.85
N SER A 68 -12.15 3.60 1.14
CA SER A 68 -10.72 3.96 1.17
C SER A 68 -10.49 5.47 0.99
N VAL A 69 -11.08 6.08 -0.03
CA VAL A 69 -10.94 7.52 -0.31
C VAL A 69 -11.47 8.38 0.83
N ALA A 70 -12.66 8.08 1.36
CA ALA A 70 -13.24 8.85 2.46
C ALA A 70 -12.38 8.78 3.73
N LEU A 71 -11.84 7.60 4.05
CA LEU A 71 -10.90 7.42 5.16
C LEU A 71 -9.59 8.19 4.92
N ALA A 72 -9.00 8.08 3.73
CA ALA A 72 -7.78 8.77 3.36
C ALA A 72 -7.93 10.29 3.41
N SER A 73 -9.05 10.84 2.96
CA SER A 73 -9.35 12.27 3.08
C SER A 73 -9.43 12.73 4.53
N GLY A 74 -10.05 11.93 5.41
CA GLY A 74 -10.09 12.22 6.84
C GLY A 74 -8.70 12.25 7.48
N VAL A 75 -7.85 11.27 7.15
CA VAL A 75 -6.46 11.22 7.60
C VAL A 75 -5.68 12.45 7.12
N SER A 76 -5.77 12.78 5.83
CA SER A 76 -5.05 13.90 5.23
C SER A 76 -5.49 15.27 5.77
N ALA A 77 -6.71 15.41 6.26
CA ALA A 77 -7.21 16.67 6.83
C ALA A 77 -6.91 16.80 8.34
N GLY A 78 -6.68 15.68 9.03
CA GLY A 78 -6.48 15.63 10.48
C GLY A 78 -5.02 15.55 10.94
N LEU A 79 -4.09 15.30 10.02
CA LEU A 79 -2.64 15.32 10.24
C LEU A 79 -2.03 16.56 9.57
#